data_AF-A0AAN8G4L3-F1
#
_entry.id   AF-A0AAN8G4L3-F1
#
_cell.length_a   1.000
_cell.length_b   1.000
_cell.length_c   1.000
_cell.angle_alpha   90.00
_cell.angle_beta   90.00
_cell.angle_gamma   90.00
#
_symmetry.space_group_name_H-M   'P 1'
#
loop_
_entity.id
_entity.type
_entity.pdbx_description
1 polymer ?
#
loop_
_entity_poly.entity_id
_entity_poly.type
_entity_poly.pdbx_seq_one_letter_code
_entity_poly.pdbx_strand_id
1 'polypeptide(L)'
;MFALVMLDHESTMLDRYRLVPLPYVQFPVFDESFPRSFVYGTIGFTIGHEISHSLDVNGRKRDANGEKREWWKKKWTEEYDKRALCYKELYDIVKIPNLDVSLNGTLTLAENIADNEGIKIAYRAYKKYAAKLKDAAKSDIVDGFTQDQLFFLGFSQKYCRKTAEFTLYEQNLRDVHAPSEFRIDMVSKNFPPFANAFHCSPKLTFFLRSRNMLYEVESDYNYIGKEKTVSSWLPGRYTSASAGVSAKPEEVQSLPLDKEG
;
A
#
# COMPACT_ATOMS: atom_id res chain seq x y z
N MET A 1 27.29 23.02 -1.92
CA MET A 1 27.14 22.71 -3.35
C MET A 1 27.08 21.20 -3.48
N PHE A 2 26.27 20.71 -4.43
CA PHE A 2 26.12 19.30 -4.88
C PHE A 2 25.24 18.38 -4.00
N ALA A 3 24.22 17.68 -4.49
CA ALA A 3 23.73 17.50 -5.84
C ALA A 3 22.19 17.47 -5.85
N LEU A 4 21.61 18.40 -6.61
CA LEU A 4 20.26 18.34 -7.13
C LEU A 4 20.30 17.32 -8.28
N VAL A 5 19.66 16.16 -8.14
CA VAL A 5 19.33 15.36 -9.33
C VAL A 5 17.96 15.84 -9.81
N MET A 6 17.98 17.00 -10.47
CA MET A 6 17.01 17.31 -11.52
C MET A 6 17.64 16.75 -12.78
N LEU A 7 17.24 15.57 -13.25
CA LEU A 7 17.70 15.06 -14.55
C LEU A 7 16.56 14.39 -15.31
N ASP A 8 16.11 15.18 -16.28
CA ASP A 8 15.69 14.85 -17.65
C ASP A 8 14.95 13.54 -17.96
N HIS A 9 13.88 13.76 -18.73
CA HIS A 9 12.85 12.83 -19.18
C HIS A 9 13.34 11.80 -20.24
N GLU A 10 14.66 11.67 -20.46
CA GLU A 10 15.27 10.84 -21.53
C GLU A 10 16.45 9.95 -21.08
N SER A 11 16.68 9.71 -19.78
CA SER A 11 17.78 8.80 -19.37
C SER A 11 17.30 7.38 -19.02
N THR A 12 17.75 6.39 -19.80
CA THR A 12 17.57 4.94 -19.55
C THR A 12 18.16 4.45 -18.22
N MET A 13 18.92 5.31 -17.53
CA MET A 13 19.48 5.08 -16.20
C MET A 13 18.39 5.08 -15.11
N LEU A 14 17.42 6.01 -15.16
CA LEU A 14 16.33 6.09 -14.18
C LEU A 14 15.31 4.96 -14.32
N ASP A 15 15.27 4.31 -15.47
CA ASP A 15 14.37 3.20 -15.74
C ASP A 15 14.87 1.88 -15.13
N ARG A 16 16.18 1.75 -14.86
CA ARG A 16 16.80 0.55 -14.26
C ARG A 16 17.09 0.67 -12.78
N TYR A 17 17.45 1.85 -12.33
CA TYR A 17 17.93 2.06 -10.97
C TYR A 17 16.94 2.86 -10.15
N ARG A 18 16.82 2.49 -8.88
CA ARG A 18 16.11 3.27 -7.87
C ARG A 18 17.14 3.82 -6.89
N LEU A 19 17.04 5.11 -6.62
CA LEU A 19 18.08 5.85 -5.90
C LEU A 19 17.47 6.44 -4.64
N VAL A 20 18.13 6.21 -3.51
CA VAL A 20 17.84 6.94 -2.26
C VAL A 20 19.03 7.87 -2.00
N PRO A 21 18.90 9.18 -2.23
CA PRO A 21 20.02 10.11 -2.08
C PRO A 21 20.53 10.14 -0.64
N LEU A 22 21.84 10.22 -0.45
CA LEU A 22 22.44 10.29 0.89
C LEU A 22 21.91 11.46 1.75
N PRO A 23 21.62 12.65 1.21
CA PRO A 23 20.98 13.73 1.99
C PRO A 23 19.57 13.41 2.49
N TYR A 24 18.92 12.35 1.99
CA TYR A 24 17.66 11.85 2.56
C TYR A 24 17.90 10.97 3.79
N VAL A 25 19.08 10.33 3.89
CA VAL A 25 19.46 9.38 4.94
C VAL A 25 20.11 10.13 6.11
N GLN A 26 19.34 11.02 6.73
CA GLN A 26 19.75 11.80 7.90
C GLN A 26 18.57 11.91 8.89
N PHE A 27 18.80 12.50 10.06
CA PHE A 27 17.72 12.78 11.01
C PHE A 27 16.58 13.59 10.34
N PRO A 28 15.29 13.26 10.57
CA PRO A 28 14.76 12.19 11.43
C PRO A 28 14.53 10.85 10.69
N VAL A 29 14.94 10.72 9.43
CA VAL A 29 14.76 9.49 8.64
C VAL A 29 15.69 8.38 9.11
N PHE A 30 16.94 8.70 9.46
CA PHE A 30 17.91 7.74 9.97
C PHE A 30 18.78 8.35 11.05
N ASP A 31 18.92 7.62 12.15
CA ASP A 31 19.91 7.83 13.19
C ASP A 31 20.33 6.47 13.73
N GLU A 32 21.62 6.28 14.03
CA GLU A 32 22.12 5.00 14.53
C GLU A 32 21.59 4.67 15.94
N SER A 33 21.26 5.70 16.73
CA SER A 33 20.70 5.55 18.07
C SER A 33 19.23 5.10 18.07
N PHE A 34 18.52 5.21 16.94
CA PHE A 34 17.10 4.87 16.89
C PHE A 34 16.83 3.36 17.01
N PRO A 35 15.70 2.98 17.64
CA PRO A 35 15.22 1.62 17.63
C PRO A 35 15.15 1.09 16.19
N ARG A 36 15.59 -0.15 15.99
CA ARG A 36 15.68 -0.70 14.63
C ARG A 36 14.31 -0.80 13.97
N SER A 37 13.26 -1.10 14.73
CA SER A 37 11.87 -1.04 14.27
C SER A 37 11.53 0.31 13.63
N PHE A 38 11.86 1.41 14.29
CA PHE A 38 11.66 2.78 13.78
C PHE A 38 12.44 3.02 12.49
N VAL A 39 13.71 2.62 12.44
CA VAL A 39 14.56 2.73 11.23
C VAL A 39 14.00 1.95 10.04
N TYR A 40 13.48 0.74 10.26
CA TYR A 40 12.78 0.00 9.20
C TYR A 40 11.48 0.68 8.78
N GLY A 41 10.79 1.34 9.71
CA GLY A 41 9.59 2.15 9.42
C GLY A 41 9.89 3.41 8.59
N THR A 42 11.06 4.02 8.75
CA THR A 42 11.46 5.24 8.01
C THR A 42 12.16 4.92 6.69
N ILE A 43 13.46 4.60 6.75
CA ILE A 43 14.30 4.37 5.57
C ILE A 43 14.01 3.00 4.96
N GLY A 44 13.69 1.99 5.78
CA GLY A 44 13.29 0.68 5.28
C GLY A 44 12.02 0.76 4.42
N PHE A 45 11.03 1.54 4.86
CA PHE A 45 9.83 1.85 4.07
C PHE A 45 10.19 2.57 2.77
N THR A 46 11.04 3.59 2.81
CA THR A 46 11.45 4.33 1.61
C THR A 46 12.12 3.41 0.59
N ILE A 47 13.03 2.54 1.04
CA ILE A 47 13.64 1.53 0.17
C ILE A 47 12.58 0.56 -0.40
N GLY A 48 11.63 0.11 0.43
CA GLY A 48 10.53 -0.75 -0.02
C GLY A 48 9.63 -0.08 -1.07
N HIS A 49 9.33 1.20 -0.88
CA HIS A 49 8.57 2.04 -1.80
C HIS A 49 9.27 2.14 -3.16
N GLU A 50 10.57 2.49 -3.15
CA GLU A 50 11.39 2.54 -4.34
C GLU A 50 11.48 1.19 -5.08
N ILE A 51 11.64 0.09 -4.34
CA ILE A 51 11.62 -1.27 -4.92
C ILE A 51 10.26 -1.53 -5.60
N SER A 52 9.16 -1.15 -4.95
CA SER A 52 7.80 -1.36 -5.47
C SER A 52 7.55 -0.66 -6.80
N HIS A 53 8.16 0.50 -7.05
CA HIS A 53 8.11 1.18 -8.35
C HIS A 53 8.68 0.36 -9.51
N SER A 54 9.42 -0.72 -9.26
CA SER A 54 9.87 -1.62 -10.32
C SER A 54 8.72 -2.44 -10.90
N LEU A 55 7.62 -2.60 -10.15
CA LEU A 55 6.48 -3.46 -10.49
C LEU A 55 5.14 -2.73 -10.41
N ASP A 56 5.14 -1.40 -10.26
CA ASP A 56 3.92 -0.58 -10.32
C ASP A 56 3.29 -0.56 -11.74
N VAL A 57 2.21 0.21 -11.93
CA VAL A 57 1.48 0.31 -13.21
C VAL A 57 2.34 0.76 -14.41
N ASN A 58 3.45 1.45 -14.15
CA ASN A 58 4.43 1.90 -15.13
C ASN A 58 5.65 0.96 -15.17
N GLY A 59 6.20 0.61 -14.00
CA GLY A 59 7.37 -0.24 -13.83
C GLY A 59 7.18 -1.62 -14.46
N ARG A 60 6.00 -2.24 -14.29
CA ARG A 60 5.71 -3.57 -14.86
C ARG A 60 5.84 -3.65 -16.38
N LYS A 61 5.79 -2.52 -17.08
CA LYS A 61 5.91 -2.44 -18.55
C LYS A 61 7.36 -2.42 -19.02
N ARG A 62 8.33 -2.51 -18.09
CA ARG A 62 9.76 -2.51 -18.36
C ARG A 62 10.38 -3.80 -17.89
N ASP A 63 11.25 -4.37 -18.71
CA ASP A 63 11.98 -5.59 -18.37
C ASP A 63 13.16 -5.30 -17.40
N ALA A 64 13.93 -6.33 -17.05
CA ALA A 64 15.08 -6.20 -16.16
C ALA A 64 16.20 -5.28 -16.69
N ASN A 65 16.19 -4.95 -17.99
CA ASN A 65 17.11 -3.99 -18.61
C ASN A 65 16.53 -2.58 -18.69
N GLY A 66 15.32 -2.35 -18.15
CA GLY A 66 14.60 -1.06 -18.20
C GLY A 66 13.90 -0.80 -19.53
N GLU A 67 13.91 -1.74 -20.47
CA GLU A 67 13.33 -1.57 -21.79
C GLU A 67 11.82 -1.83 -21.77
N LYS A 68 11.05 -0.98 -22.45
CA LYS A 68 9.59 -1.17 -22.56
C LYS A 68 9.27 -2.44 -23.34
N ARG A 69 8.73 -3.45 -22.67
CA ARG A 69 8.35 -4.74 -23.25
C ARG A 69 7.13 -5.30 -22.52
N GLU A 70 6.28 -6.03 -23.23
CA GLU A 70 5.26 -6.88 -22.61
C GLU A 70 5.89 -8.24 -22.29
N TRP A 71 6.45 -8.37 -21.09
CA TRP A 71 7.14 -9.59 -20.62
C TRP A 71 6.29 -10.43 -19.66
N TRP A 72 5.06 -9.97 -19.36
CA TRP A 72 4.10 -10.71 -18.54
C TRP A 72 3.12 -11.49 -19.43
N LYS A 73 2.68 -12.65 -18.94
CA LYS A 73 1.57 -13.37 -19.58
C LYS A 73 0.31 -12.52 -19.42
N LYS A 74 -0.52 -12.45 -20.47
CA LYS A 74 -1.79 -11.69 -20.48
C LYS A 74 -2.64 -11.89 -19.21
N LYS A 75 -2.82 -13.13 -18.76
CA LYS A 75 -3.58 -13.45 -17.55
C LYS A 75 -3.03 -12.82 -16.26
N TRP A 76 -1.72 -12.60 -16.17
CA TRP A 76 -1.08 -11.95 -15.03
C TRP A 76 -1.29 -10.44 -15.09
N THR A 77 -1.18 -9.86 -16.29
CA THR A 77 -1.49 -8.45 -16.52
C THR A 77 -2.93 -8.12 -16.16
N GLU A 78 -3.89 -8.94 -16.58
CA GLU A 78 -5.32 -8.75 -16.27
C GLU A 78 -5.60 -8.80 -14.75
N GLU A 79 -5.01 -9.78 -14.04
CA GLU A 79 -5.16 -9.88 -12.58
C GLU A 79 -4.47 -8.72 -11.85
N TYR A 80 -3.30 -8.28 -12.33
CA TYR A 80 -2.61 -7.12 -11.79
C TYR A 80 -3.43 -5.84 -11.96
N ASP A 81 -3.94 -5.58 -13.17
CA ASP A 81 -4.71 -4.38 -13.47
C ASP A 81 -6.00 -4.33 -12.64
N LYS A 82 -6.63 -5.48 -12.40
CA LYS A 82 -7.78 -5.61 -11.49
C LYS A 82 -7.43 -5.24 -10.05
N ARG A 83 -6.26 -5.65 -9.54
CA ARG A 83 -5.80 -5.31 -8.18
C ARG A 83 -5.37 -3.85 -8.07
N ALA A 84 -4.71 -3.32 -9.08
CA ALA A 84 -4.37 -1.90 -9.18
C ALA A 84 -5.63 -1.03 -9.15
N LEU A 85 -6.72 -1.46 -9.82
CA LEU A 85 -8.01 -0.77 -9.76
C LEU A 85 -8.55 -0.66 -8.33
N CYS A 86 -8.36 -1.68 -7.47
CA CYS A 86 -8.75 -1.59 -6.06
C CYS A 86 -7.98 -0.48 -5.31
N TYR A 87 -6.70 -0.26 -5.61
CA TYR A 87 -5.95 0.86 -5.03
C TYR A 87 -6.46 2.21 -5.52
N LYS A 88 -6.77 2.34 -6.80
CA LYS A 88 -7.41 3.55 -7.34
C LYS A 88 -8.71 3.86 -6.60
N GLU A 89 -9.62 2.88 -6.54
CA GLU A 89 -10.93 3.03 -5.90
C GLU A 89 -10.83 3.34 -4.40
N LEU A 90 -9.86 2.71 -3.71
CA LEU A 90 -9.59 2.96 -2.29
C LEU A 90 -9.31 4.44 -2.00
N TYR A 91 -8.60 5.12 -2.90
CA TYR A 91 -8.27 6.53 -2.73
C TYR A 91 -9.38 7.44 -3.26
N ASP A 92 -10.02 7.11 -4.39
CA ASP A 92 -11.08 7.93 -5.00
C ASP A 92 -12.29 8.19 -4.09
N ILE A 93 -12.57 7.29 -3.13
CA ILE A 93 -13.68 7.45 -2.19
C ILE A 93 -13.39 8.44 -1.05
N VAL A 94 -12.14 8.90 -0.91
CA VAL A 94 -11.71 9.75 0.20
C VAL A 94 -11.92 11.21 -0.16
N LYS A 95 -12.84 11.87 0.56
CA LYS A 95 -13.02 13.32 0.47
C LYS A 95 -11.95 14.05 1.26
N ILE A 96 -11.39 15.12 0.69
CA ILE A 96 -10.44 15.98 1.39
C ILE A 96 -11.24 16.94 2.28
N PRO A 97 -11.00 16.99 3.60
CA PRO A 97 -11.68 17.94 4.47
C PRO A 97 -11.50 19.38 3.99
N ASN A 98 -12.55 20.18 4.12
CA ASN A 98 -12.59 21.59 3.70
C ASN A 98 -12.41 21.86 2.20
N LEU A 99 -12.26 20.83 1.37
CA LEU A 99 -12.30 20.94 -0.09
C LEU A 99 -13.50 20.14 -0.63
N ASP A 100 -14.20 20.66 -1.63
CA ASP A 100 -15.29 19.93 -2.29
C ASP A 100 -14.75 18.98 -3.39
N VAL A 101 -13.65 18.28 -3.09
CA VAL A 101 -12.99 17.33 -3.99
C VAL A 101 -12.58 16.06 -3.25
N SER A 102 -12.47 14.96 -3.99
CA SER A 102 -11.91 13.70 -3.48
C SER A 102 -10.45 13.55 -3.93
N LEU A 103 -9.71 12.64 -3.31
CA LEU A 103 -8.38 12.29 -3.77
C LEU A 103 -8.44 11.76 -5.20
N ASN A 104 -7.44 12.11 -6.01
CA ASN A 104 -7.34 11.60 -7.36
C ASN A 104 -6.56 10.27 -7.37
N GLY A 105 -7.27 9.16 -7.17
CA GLY A 105 -6.70 7.82 -7.15
C GLY A 105 -6.16 7.36 -8.51
N THR A 106 -6.58 7.99 -9.62
CA THR A 106 -6.01 7.73 -10.95
C THR A 106 -4.62 8.35 -11.06
N LEU A 107 -4.50 9.64 -10.73
CA LEU A 107 -3.24 10.39 -10.78
C LEU A 107 -2.20 9.77 -9.84
N THR A 108 -2.66 9.35 -8.65
CA THR A 108 -1.78 8.90 -7.57
C THR A 108 -1.52 7.39 -7.55
N LEU A 109 -2.04 6.65 -8.54
CA LEU A 109 -2.09 5.18 -8.50
C LEU A 109 -0.72 4.51 -8.31
N ALA A 110 0.29 4.95 -9.05
CA ALA A 110 1.63 4.37 -8.97
C ALA A 110 2.24 4.55 -7.56
N GLU A 111 2.14 5.76 -7.01
CA GLU A 111 2.63 6.11 -5.67
C GLU A 111 1.84 5.40 -4.56
N ASN A 112 0.52 5.28 -4.72
CA ASN A 112 -0.33 4.58 -3.76
C ASN A 112 0.01 3.08 -3.70
N ILE A 113 0.28 2.45 -4.85
CA ILE A 113 0.80 1.08 -4.93
C ILE A 113 2.17 1.00 -4.26
N ALA A 114 3.07 1.92 -4.57
CA ALA A 114 4.41 1.95 -4.01
C ALA A 114 4.40 2.07 -2.48
N ASP A 115 3.54 2.92 -1.92
CA ASP A 115 3.33 3.03 -0.48
C ASP A 115 2.77 1.76 0.15
N ASN A 116 1.65 1.26 -0.39
CA ASN A 116 0.94 0.12 0.20
C ASN A 116 1.77 -1.16 0.13
N GLU A 117 2.55 -1.36 -0.93
CA GLU A 117 3.41 -2.52 -1.04
C GLU A 117 4.77 -2.29 -0.36
N GLY A 118 5.29 -1.06 -0.37
CA GLY A 118 6.54 -0.69 0.28
C GLY A 118 6.51 -0.91 1.79
N ILE A 119 5.39 -0.59 2.45
CA ILE A 119 5.23 -0.85 3.89
C ILE A 119 5.26 -2.34 4.21
N LYS A 120 4.71 -3.19 3.33
CA LYS A 120 4.69 -4.64 3.50
C LYS A 120 6.10 -5.20 3.36
N ILE A 121 6.84 -4.76 2.35
CA ILE A 121 8.25 -5.13 2.14
C ILE A 121 9.08 -4.75 3.38
N ALA A 122 8.96 -3.52 3.85
CA ALA A 122 9.71 -3.01 5.00
C ALA A 122 9.35 -3.74 6.29
N TYR A 123 8.06 -3.96 6.55
CA TYR A 123 7.59 -4.66 7.75
C TYR A 123 8.04 -6.12 7.75
N ARG A 124 7.94 -6.83 6.62
CA ARG A 124 8.46 -8.20 6.47
C ARG A 124 9.98 -8.26 6.72
N ALA A 125 10.73 -7.30 6.18
CA ALA A 125 12.17 -7.20 6.42
C ALA A 125 12.49 -7.00 7.91
N TYR A 126 11.77 -6.10 8.57
CA TYR A 126 11.86 -5.87 10.01
C TYR A 126 11.53 -7.13 10.82
N LYS A 127 10.42 -7.83 10.55
CA LYS A 127 10.06 -9.06 11.28
C LYS A 127 11.12 -10.15 11.09
N LYS A 128 11.69 -10.29 9.88
CA LYS A 128 12.80 -11.21 9.61
C LYS A 128 14.07 -10.83 10.37
N TYR A 129 14.36 -9.54 10.48
CA TYR A 129 15.46 -9.04 11.29
C TYR A 129 15.25 -9.34 12.77
N ALA A 130 14.07 -9.00 13.32
CA ALA A 130 13.72 -9.23 14.71
C ALA A 130 13.77 -10.72 15.09
N ALA A 131 13.29 -11.62 14.21
CA ALA A 131 13.32 -13.06 14.46
C ALA A 131 14.73 -13.66 14.54
N LYS A 132 15.75 -13.04 13.92
CA LYS A 132 17.15 -13.49 13.99
C LYS A 132 17.83 -13.13 15.31
N LEU A 133 17.35 -12.08 15.96
CA LEU A 133 17.87 -11.64 17.23
C LEU A 133 17.12 -12.38 18.33
N LYS A 134 17.77 -13.40 18.90
CA LYS A 134 17.20 -14.29 19.94
C LYS A 134 16.56 -13.56 21.12
N ASP A 135 16.88 -12.28 21.31
CA ASP A 135 16.33 -11.38 22.34
C ASP A 135 15.63 -10.10 21.81
N ALA A 136 15.56 -9.82 20.49
CA ALA A 136 14.88 -8.58 20.03
C ALA A 136 13.35 -8.66 20.10
N ALA A 137 12.82 -9.85 20.36
CA ALA A 137 11.42 -10.06 20.72
C ALA A 137 11.16 -9.79 22.21
N LYS A 138 12.20 -9.53 23.04
CA LYS A 138 11.95 -8.86 24.33
C LYS A 138 11.41 -7.49 23.99
N SER A 139 10.14 -7.34 24.34
CA SER A 139 9.31 -6.16 24.22
C SER A 139 9.95 -4.98 24.96
N ASP A 140 11.02 -4.42 24.41
CA ASP A 140 11.52 -3.13 24.86
C ASP A 140 10.46 -2.12 24.43
N ILE A 141 9.61 -1.79 25.39
CA ILE A 141 8.72 -0.66 25.30
C ILE A 141 9.62 0.58 25.36
N VAL A 142 9.71 1.31 24.25
CA VAL A 142 10.45 2.58 24.19
C VAL A 142 9.42 3.69 24.24
N ASP A 143 9.51 4.55 25.24
CA ASP A 143 8.58 5.66 25.47
C ASP A 143 7.09 5.26 25.48
N GLY A 144 6.79 4.05 25.99
CA GLY A 144 5.42 3.53 26.05
C GLY A 144 4.95 2.81 24.79
N PHE A 145 5.79 2.71 23.75
CA PHE A 145 5.45 2.04 22.49
C PHE A 145 6.19 0.71 22.33
N THR A 146 5.44 -0.30 21.87
CA THR A 146 6.03 -1.57 21.41
C THR A 146 6.86 -1.36 20.14
N GLN A 147 7.75 -2.30 19.83
CA GLN A 147 8.56 -2.24 18.60
C GLN A 147 7.72 -2.19 17.32
N ASP A 148 6.59 -2.90 17.27
CA ASP A 148 5.70 -2.84 16.11
C ASP A 148 5.00 -1.47 15.99
N GLN A 149 4.63 -0.83 17.12
CA GLN A 149 4.13 0.54 17.11
C GLN A 149 5.21 1.55 16.69
N LEU A 150 6.45 1.39 17.16
CA LEU A 150 7.58 2.24 16.77
C LEU A 150 7.87 2.16 15.27
N PHE A 151 7.72 0.99 14.64
CA PHE A 151 7.80 0.86 13.18
C PHE A 151 6.78 1.78 12.48
N PHE A 152 5.52 1.75 12.91
CA PHE A 152 4.48 2.58 12.30
C PHE A 152 4.59 4.07 12.65
N LEU A 153 5.11 4.40 13.83
CA LEU A 153 5.48 5.76 14.18
C LEU A 153 6.59 6.29 13.28
N GLY A 154 7.64 5.49 13.02
CA GLY A 154 8.69 5.83 12.07
C GLY A 154 8.15 6.08 10.66
N PHE A 155 7.28 5.19 10.17
CA PHE A 155 6.59 5.37 8.89
C PHE A 155 5.82 6.69 8.82
N SER A 156 5.10 7.05 9.89
CA SER A 156 4.27 8.25 9.93
C SER A 156 5.08 9.54 10.12
N GLN A 157 6.15 9.49 10.91
CA GLN A 157 6.92 10.68 11.32
C GLN A 157 7.47 11.46 10.12
N LYS A 158 7.88 10.77 9.05
CA LYS A 158 8.44 11.42 7.85
C LYS A 158 7.42 12.24 7.06
N TYR A 159 6.13 12.03 7.32
CA TYR A 159 5.01 12.68 6.64
C TYR A 159 4.39 13.81 7.47
N CYS A 160 4.88 14.06 8.69
CA CYS A 160 4.41 15.15 9.53
C CYS A 160 4.66 16.51 8.86
N ARG A 161 3.58 17.17 8.43
CA ARG A 161 3.61 18.53 7.88
C ARG A 161 2.28 19.24 8.11
N LYS A 162 2.31 20.58 8.07
CA LYS A 162 1.11 21.41 8.00
C LYS A 162 1.03 22.04 6.62
N THR A 163 -0.06 21.80 5.91
CA THR A 163 -0.26 22.27 4.53
C THR A 163 -1.43 23.26 4.50
N ALA A 164 -1.26 24.39 3.81
CA ALA A 164 -2.36 25.32 3.58
C ALA A 164 -3.39 24.71 2.60
N GLU A 165 -4.67 25.04 2.74
CA GLU A 165 -5.74 24.47 1.91
C GLU A 165 -5.52 24.67 0.41
N PHE A 166 -5.05 25.86 0.01
CA PHE A 166 -4.70 26.12 -1.40
C PHE A 166 -3.57 25.20 -1.90
N THR A 167 -2.53 24.99 -1.10
CA THR A 167 -1.43 24.08 -1.44
C THR A 167 -1.91 22.63 -1.50
N LEU A 168 -2.80 22.23 -0.60
CA LEU A 168 -3.40 20.89 -0.57
C LEU A 168 -4.25 20.65 -1.83
N TYR A 169 -5.02 21.65 -2.26
CA TYR A 169 -5.80 21.60 -3.49
C TYR A 169 -4.90 21.48 -4.73
N GLU A 170 -3.87 22.32 -4.85
CA GLU A 170 -2.91 22.25 -5.97
C GLU A 170 -2.16 20.91 -6.00
N GLN A 171 -1.77 20.38 -4.84
CA GLN A 171 -1.17 19.04 -4.72
C GLN A 171 -2.12 17.97 -5.26
N ASN A 172 -3.39 17.97 -4.83
CA ASN A 172 -4.37 16.98 -5.28
C ASN A 172 -4.65 17.07 -6.81
N LEU A 173 -4.45 18.23 -7.41
CA LEU A 173 -4.65 18.41 -8.86
C LEU A 173 -3.46 17.96 -9.71
N ARG A 174 -2.22 18.05 -9.21
CA ARG A 174 -1.01 17.97 -10.05
C ARG A 174 0.08 17.04 -9.54
N ASP A 175 0.13 16.78 -8.24
CA ASP A 175 1.14 15.91 -7.65
C ASP A 175 0.75 14.44 -7.88
N VAL A 176 1.71 13.62 -8.31
CA VAL A 176 1.52 12.18 -8.45
C VAL A 176 1.45 11.48 -7.08
N HIS A 177 1.83 12.15 -6.00
CA HIS A 177 1.66 11.64 -4.66
C HIS A 177 0.36 12.12 -4.03
N ALA A 178 -0.35 11.22 -3.36
CA ALA A 178 -1.42 11.64 -2.46
C ALA A 178 -0.84 12.58 -1.36
N PRO A 179 -1.64 13.52 -0.82
CA PRO A 179 -1.16 14.36 0.27
C PRO A 179 -0.74 13.51 1.49
N SER A 180 0.31 13.93 2.18
CA SER A 180 1.02 13.14 3.19
C SER A 180 0.15 12.49 4.26
N GLU A 181 -0.85 13.21 4.77
CA GLU A 181 -1.79 12.67 5.76
C GLU A 181 -2.58 11.48 5.20
N PHE A 182 -2.97 11.51 3.94
CA PHE A 182 -3.69 10.42 3.28
C PHE A 182 -2.76 9.26 2.91
N ARG A 183 -1.47 9.51 2.64
CA ARG A 183 -0.48 8.43 2.48
C ARG A 183 -0.37 7.59 3.75
N ILE A 184 -0.33 8.24 4.93
CA ILE A 184 -0.33 7.53 6.22
C ILE A 184 -1.65 6.79 6.43
N ASP A 185 -2.76 7.51 6.32
CA ASP A 185 -4.09 7.01 6.65
C ASP A 185 -4.47 5.79 5.82
N MET A 186 -4.30 5.88 4.50
CA MET A 186 -4.78 4.85 3.58
C MET A 186 -3.93 3.58 3.65
N VAL A 187 -2.61 3.73 3.80
CA VAL A 187 -1.72 2.59 4.04
C VAL A 187 -2.06 1.91 5.36
N SER A 188 -2.24 2.68 6.44
CA SER A 188 -2.55 2.15 7.78
C SER A 188 -3.90 1.43 7.81
N LYS A 189 -4.92 2.00 7.14
CA LYS A 189 -6.26 1.41 6.98
C LYS A 189 -6.24 0.14 6.15
N ASN A 190 -5.26 -0.05 5.27
CA ASN A 190 -5.15 -1.20 4.38
C ASN A 190 -4.10 -2.24 4.85
N PHE A 191 -3.50 -2.06 6.02
CA PHE A 191 -2.42 -2.92 6.50
C PHE A 191 -2.76 -3.57 7.86
N PRO A 192 -3.19 -4.85 7.88
CA PRO A 192 -3.59 -5.54 9.12
C PRO A 192 -2.59 -5.51 10.28
N PRO A 193 -1.26 -5.60 10.04
CA PRO A 193 -0.29 -5.45 11.13
C PRO A 193 -0.37 -4.10 11.85
N PHE A 194 -0.75 -3.01 11.18
CA PHE A 194 -1.01 -1.72 11.83
C PHE A 194 -2.20 -1.82 12.80
N ALA A 195 -3.33 -2.34 12.30
CA ALA A 195 -4.54 -2.49 13.11
C ALA A 195 -4.29 -3.36 14.35
N ASN A 196 -3.49 -4.42 14.21
CA ASN A 196 -3.10 -5.27 15.32
C ASN A 196 -2.19 -4.55 16.33
N ALA A 197 -1.17 -3.81 15.86
CA ALA A 197 -0.23 -3.11 16.73
C ALA A 197 -0.90 -2.02 17.60
N PHE A 198 -1.95 -1.38 17.08
CA PHE A 198 -2.70 -0.34 17.80
C PHE A 198 -4.06 -0.80 18.33
N HIS A 199 -4.38 -2.09 18.22
CA HIS A 199 -5.67 -2.65 18.62
C HIS A 199 -6.87 -1.88 18.04
N CYS A 200 -6.78 -1.48 16.77
CA CYS A 200 -7.83 -0.74 16.08
C CYS A 200 -9.10 -1.58 15.99
N SER A 201 -10.27 -0.94 16.13
CA SER A 201 -11.53 -1.65 15.93
C SER A 201 -11.72 -2.03 14.45
N PRO A 202 -12.36 -3.18 14.14
CA PRO A 202 -12.60 -3.61 12.77
C PRO A 202 -13.36 -2.59 11.90
N LYS A 203 -14.18 -1.72 12.51
CA LYS A 203 -14.97 -0.69 11.80
C LYS A 203 -14.13 0.46 11.24
N LEU A 204 -12.91 0.67 11.77
CA LEU A 204 -12.01 1.74 11.32
C LEU A 204 -11.05 1.31 10.21
N THR A 205 -11.09 0.05 9.78
CA THR A 205 -10.06 -0.52 8.89
C THR A 205 -10.67 -0.89 7.53
N PHE A 206 -10.08 -0.38 6.45
CA PHE A 206 -10.45 -0.70 5.07
C PHE A 206 -9.56 -1.83 4.59
N PHE A 207 -9.87 -3.05 4.97
CA PHE A 207 -9.17 -4.20 4.42
C PHE A 207 -9.60 -4.39 2.97
N LEU A 208 -8.77 -3.95 2.01
CA LEU A 208 -8.81 -4.59 0.71
C LEU A 208 -8.60 -6.08 0.99
N ARG A 209 -9.54 -6.91 0.52
CA ARG A 209 -9.47 -8.36 0.74
C ARG A 209 -8.05 -8.85 0.49
N SER A 210 -7.60 -9.80 1.30
CA SER A 210 -6.35 -10.55 1.12
C SER A 210 -6.07 -10.97 -0.34
N ARG A 211 -7.12 -11.18 -1.12
CA ARG A 211 -7.06 -11.56 -2.54
C ARG A 211 -6.70 -10.42 -3.50
N ASN A 212 -6.60 -9.18 -3.03
CA ASN A 212 -6.41 -7.99 -3.88
C ASN A 212 -5.08 -7.27 -3.65
N MET A 213 -4.22 -7.74 -2.76
CA MET A 213 -2.88 -7.18 -2.57
C MET A 213 -1.95 -7.62 -3.71
N LEU A 214 -1.08 -6.72 -4.21
CA LEU A 214 -0.33 -6.98 -5.44
C LEU A 214 0.78 -8.01 -5.24
N TYR A 215 1.54 -7.94 -4.13
CA TYR A 215 2.73 -8.78 -3.93
C TYR A 215 2.60 -9.81 -2.80
N GLU A 216 1.38 -10.19 -2.41
CA GLU A 216 1.16 -11.21 -1.37
C GLU A 216 0.70 -12.55 -1.93
N VAL A 217 1.19 -13.63 -1.32
CA VAL A 217 0.76 -15.01 -1.58
C VAL A 217 -0.20 -15.42 -0.48
N GLU A 218 -1.23 -16.21 -0.81
CA GLU A 218 -2.33 -16.58 0.10
C GLU A 218 -1.88 -17.22 1.44
N SER A 219 -0.65 -17.75 1.51
CA SER A 219 -0.04 -18.33 2.71
C SER A 219 0.25 -17.35 3.84
N ASP A 220 0.29 -16.04 3.56
CA ASP A 220 0.58 -15.02 4.59
C ASP A 220 -0.65 -14.70 5.47
N TYR A 221 -1.84 -15.25 5.12
CA TYR A 221 -3.12 -14.93 5.76
C TYR A 221 -3.56 -15.83 6.91
N ASN A 222 -2.64 -16.58 7.55
CA ASN A 222 -2.95 -17.28 8.80
C ASN A 222 -3.39 -16.33 9.96
N TYR A 223 -3.41 -15.01 9.73
CA TYR A 223 -3.80 -13.99 10.69
C TYR A 223 -5.24 -13.45 10.56
N ILE A 224 -6.00 -13.80 9.51
CA ILE A 224 -7.33 -13.20 9.29
C ILE A 224 -8.41 -14.29 9.27
N GLY A 225 -9.25 -14.29 10.30
CA GLY A 225 -10.45 -15.12 10.38
C GLY A 225 -11.37 -14.98 9.17
N LYS A 226 -12.16 -16.02 8.89
CA LYS A 226 -13.02 -16.13 7.71
C LYS A 226 -14.02 -14.97 7.57
N GLU A 227 -14.00 -14.37 6.38
CA GLU A 227 -15.07 -13.70 5.61
C GLU A 227 -15.79 -12.43 6.14
N LYS A 228 -15.82 -11.39 5.27
CA LYS A 228 -17.02 -10.65 4.76
C LYS A 228 -16.64 -9.78 3.52
N THR A 229 -17.60 -9.43 2.66
CA THR A 229 -17.40 -8.66 1.39
C THR A 229 -17.41 -7.14 1.59
N VAL A 230 -16.76 -6.38 0.70
CA VAL A 230 -16.74 -4.90 0.70
C VAL A 230 -18.14 -4.29 0.54
N SER A 231 -19.09 -5.02 -0.06
CA SER A 231 -20.48 -4.58 -0.24
C SER A 231 -21.25 -4.34 1.05
N SER A 232 -20.79 -4.83 2.21
CA SER A 232 -21.49 -4.65 3.49
C SER A 232 -21.10 -3.39 4.27
N TRP A 233 -20.22 -2.54 3.73
CA TRP A 233 -19.63 -1.41 4.47
C TRP A 233 -20.02 -0.03 3.95
N LEU A 234 -20.84 0.07 2.90
CA LEU A 234 -21.42 1.34 2.49
C LEU A 234 -22.54 1.73 3.46
N PRO A 235 -22.45 2.86 4.19
CA PRO A 235 -23.58 3.37 4.94
C PRO A 235 -24.70 3.70 3.95
N GLY A 236 -25.86 3.07 4.14
CA GLY A 236 -27.03 3.28 3.29
C GLY A 236 -27.46 4.74 3.27
N ARG A 237 -27.42 5.35 2.09
CA ARG A 237 -28.40 6.29 1.52
C ARG A 237 -27.86 6.84 0.21
N TYR A 238 -28.10 6.12 -0.88
CA TYR A 238 -28.28 6.72 -2.20
C TYR A 238 -29.44 5.99 -2.86
N THR A 239 -30.61 6.62 -2.82
CA THR A 239 -31.75 6.27 -3.65
C THR A 239 -31.52 6.84 -5.05
N SER A 240 -31.49 5.99 -6.07
CA SER A 240 -32.00 6.34 -7.39
C SER A 240 -32.42 5.07 -8.13
N ALA A 241 -33.49 5.22 -8.89
CA ALA A 241 -34.36 4.19 -9.41
C ALA A 241 -33.81 3.31 -10.55
N SER A 242 -34.50 2.16 -10.68
CA SER A 242 -34.83 1.39 -11.90
C SER A 242 -33.72 0.76 -12.74
N ALA A 243 -33.70 -0.58 -12.81
CA ALA A 243 -34.37 -1.36 -13.86
C ALA A 243 -34.23 -2.86 -13.55
N GLY A 244 -35.33 -3.62 -13.64
CA GLY A 244 -35.34 -5.04 -13.33
C GLY A 244 -34.85 -5.90 -14.49
N VAL A 245 -34.19 -7.02 -14.16
CA VAL A 245 -34.38 -8.31 -14.83
C VAL A 245 -34.26 -9.40 -13.76
N SER A 246 -35.34 -10.15 -13.58
CA SER A 246 -35.43 -11.33 -12.73
C SER A 246 -34.84 -12.53 -13.49
N ALA A 247 -33.85 -13.20 -12.92
CA ALA A 247 -33.48 -14.56 -13.29
C ALA A 247 -33.41 -15.39 -12.00
N LYS A 248 -34.30 -16.37 -11.87
CA LYS A 248 -34.29 -17.36 -10.78
C LYS A 248 -33.14 -18.35 -11.00
N PRO A 249 -32.45 -18.85 -9.95
CA PRO A 249 -31.54 -19.97 -10.07
C PRO A 249 -32.34 -21.29 -10.11
N GLU A 250 -32.11 -22.11 -11.14
CA GLU A 250 -32.49 -23.53 -11.17
C GLU A 250 -31.58 -24.36 -10.27
N GLU A 251 -32.17 -25.34 -9.58
CA GLU A 251 -31.51 -26.32 -8.73
C GLU A 251 -30.55 -27.21 -9.53
N VAL A 252 -29.28 -27.25 -9.10
CA VAL A 252 -28.32 -28.23 -9.60
C VAL A 252 -28.56 -29.56 -8.87
N GLN A 253 -29.16 -30.52 -9.57
CA GLN A 253 -29.21 -31.92 -9.15
C GLN A 253 -27.81 -32.55 -9.19
N SER A 254 -27.43 -33.23 -8.12
CA SER A 254 -26.23 -34.05 -7.99
C SER A 254 -26.28 -35.28 -8.90
N LEU A 255 -25.26 -35.49 -9.72
CA LEU A 255 -25.05 -36.75 -10.45
C LEU A 255 -24.08 -37.68 -9.68
N PRO A 256 -24.31 -39.00 -9.67
CA PRO A 256 -23.53 -39.96 -8.91
C PRO A 256 -22.20 -40.33 -9.58
N LEU A 257 -21.24 -40.67 -8.73
CA LEU A 257 -19.94 -41.26 -9.08
C LEU A 257 -20.14 -42.71 -9.55
N ASP A 258 -19.85 -42.98 -10.82
CA ASP A 258 -19.66 -44.36 -11.29
C ASP A 258 -18.18 -44.76 -11.24
N LYS A 259 -18.00 -45.98 -10.74
CA LYS A 259 -16.75 -46.72 -10.58
C LYS A 259 -16.46 -47.55 -11.83
N GLU A 260 -15.17 -47.74 -12.08
CA GLU A 260 -14.51 -48.85 -12.78
C GLU A 260 -14.68 -49.01 -14.30
N GLY A 261 -13.53 -49.24 -14.94
CA GLY A 261 -13.33 -49.49 -16.37
C GLY A 261 -11.95 -49.04 -16.82
#